data_AF-A0A225DCX5-F1
#
_entry.id   AF-A0A225DCX5-F1
#
_cell.length_a   1.000
_cell.length_b   1.000
_cell.length_c   1.000
_cell.angle_alpha   90.00
_cell.angle_beta   90.00
_cell.angle_gamma   90.00
#
_symmetry.space_group_name_H-M   'P 1'
#
loop_
_entity.id
_entity.type
_entity.pdbx_description
1 polymer ?
#
loop_
_entity_poly.entity_id
_entity_poly.type
_entity_poly.pdbx_seq_one_letter_code
_entity_poly.pdbx_strand_id
1 'polypeptide(L)'
;MRTVDDFARIRQLHRDGLSGRQIAQQLGVGRDTVRKAIGNPEPQPYTLAAPRSAPVFGPFQALVDAIVATDATVPPKQRHTATQIYRRLVAEHRYAGGYDQVRRYLPQRRLDRHETFISLDHPPGHRCEADFGHIHVDLPDGRRLVPVLIVTWSYSNAPSGRSRGSRTG
;
A
#
# COMPACT_ATOMS: atom_id res chain seq x y z
N MET A 1 0.18 -16.72 -19.96
CA MET A 1 0.16 -17.53 -18.72
C MET A 1 -0.85 -18.63 -18.96
N ARG A 2 -0.48 -19.90 -18.74
CA ARG A 2 -1.40 -21.05 -18.95
C ARG A 2 -2.26 -21.22 -17.71
N THR A 3 -3.53 -21.52 -17.88
CA THR A 3 -4.49 -21.66 -16.78
C THR A 3 -4.38 -23.04 -16.13
N VAL A 4 -4.97 -23.19 -14.95
CA VAL A 4 -5.09 -24.49 -14.27
C VAL A 4 -5.87 -25.49 -15.15
N ASP A 5 -6.89 -24.99 -15.88
CA ASP A 5 -7.70 -25.79 -16.81
C ASP A 5 -6.89 -26.36 -17.96
N ASP A 6 -5.92 -25.60 -18.51
CA ASP A 6 -5.01 -26.10 -19.55
C ASP A 6 -4.18 -27.29 -19.04
N PHE A 7 -3.69 -27.22 -17.80
CA PHE A 7 -2.91 -28.30 -17.17
C PHE A 7 -3.79 -29.52 -16.85
N ALA A 8 -5.02 -29.30 -16.38
CA ALA A 8 -5.99 -30.37 -16.17
C ALA A 8 -6.33 -31.08 -17.48
N ARG A 9 -6.52 -30.33 -18.57
CA ARG A 9 -6.83 -30.89 -19.89
C ARG A 9 -5.68 -31.72 -20.45
N ILE A 10 -4.44 -31.26 -20.32
CA ILE A 10 -3.24 -32.03 -20.73
C ILE A 10 -3.17 -33.36 -19.96
N ARG A 11 -3.38 -33.34 -18.65
CA ARG A 11 -3.34 -34.55 -17.81
C ARG A 11 -4.48 -35.52 -18.10
N GLN A 12 -5.66 -35.00 -18.44
CA GLN A 12 -6.78 -35.82 -18.88
C GLN A 12 -6.41 -36.57 -20.18
N LEU A 13 -5.96 -35.85 -21.22
CA LEU A 13 -5.58 -36.49 -22.49
C LEU A 13 -4.43 -37.50 -22.33
N HIS A 14 -3.50 -37.23 -21.42
CA HIS A 14 -2.44 -38.20 -21.11
C HIS A 14 -2.98 -39.47 -20.42
N ARG A 15 -3.93 -39.33 -19.49
CA ARG A 15 -4.63 -40.48 -18.89
C ARG A 15 -5.47 -41.25 -19.91
N ASP A 16 -6.02 -40.55 -20.89
CA ASP A 16 -6.77 -41.14 -22.00
C ASP A 16 -5.85 -41.85 -23.03
N GLY A 17 -4.54 -41.93 -22.76
CA GLY A 17 -3.57 -42.71 -23.54
C GLY A 17 -2.87 -41.95 -24.66
N LEU A 18 -3.11 -40.64 -24.81
CA LEU A 18 -2.41 -39.85 -25.83
C LEU A 18 -0.96 -39.61 -25.44
N SER A 19 -0.06 -39.78 -26.41
CA SER A 19 1.34 -39.42 -26.24
C SER A 19 1.49 -37.89 -26.09
N GLY A 20 2.51 -37.45 -25.38
CA GLY A 20 2.80 -36.01 -25.23
C GLY A 20 2.95 -35.27 -26.56
N ARG A 21 3.35 -35.96 -27.64
CA ARG A 21 3.42 -35.39 -28.99
C ARG A 21 2.03 -35.13 -29.58
N GLN A 22 1.11 -36.07 -29.42
CA GLN A 22 -0.27 -35.91 -29.88
C GLN A 22 -0.96 -34.79 -29.11
N ILE A 23 -0.76 -34.74 -27.79
CA ILE A 23 -1.30 -33.67 -26.94
C ILE A 23 -0.77 -32.30 -27.37
N ALA A 24 0.55 -32.20 -27.63
CA ALA A 24 1.17 -30.96 -28.10
C ALA A 24 0.59 -30.46 -29.43
N GLN A 25 0.35 -31.36 -30.38
CA GLN A 25 -0.26 -31.03 -31.67
C GLN A 25 -1.74 -30.66 -31.52
N GLN A 26 -2.50 -31.42 -30.74
CA GLN A 26 -3.94 -31.22 -30.56
C GLN A 26 -4.26 -29.92 -29.82
N LEU A 27 -3.46 -29.56 -28.82
CA LEU A 27 -3.67 -28.36 -27.99
C LEU A 27 -2.80 -27.16 -28.42
N GLY A 28 -1.98 -27.28 -29.47
CA GLY A 28 -1.09 -26.21 -29.93
C GLY A 28 -0.11 -25.72 -28.86
N VAL A 29 0.32 -26.60 -27.95
CA VAL A 29 1.25 -26.28 -26.85
C VAL A 29 2.62 -26.89 -27.09
N GLY A 30 3.66 -26.16 -26.68
CA GLY A 30 5.03 -26.66 -26.73
C GLY A 30 5.19 -27.95 -25.92
N ARG A 31 6.04 -28.86 -26.43
CA ARG A 31 6.30 -30.17 -25.80
C ARG A 31 6.79 -30.05 -24.35
N ASP A 32 7.51 -28.99 -24.03
CA ASP A 32 8.00 -28.73 -22.67
C ASP A 32 6.86 -28.34 -21.72
N THR A 33 5.85 -27.63 -22.20
CA THR A 33 4.64 -27.32 -21.43
C THR A 33 3.85 -28.60 -21.15
N VAL A 34 3.72 -29.49 -22.14
CA VAL A 34 3.07 -30.79 -21.95
C VAL A 34 3.81 -31.64 -20.91
N ARG A 35 5.15 -31.72 -21.00
CA ARG A 35 5.97 -32.45 -20.02
C ARG A 35 5.81 -31.86 -18.61
N LYS A 36 5.82 -30.53 -18.49
CA LYS A 36 5.60 -29.82 -17.21
C LYS A 36 4.21 -30.09 -16.64
N ALA A 37 3.17 -30.10 -17.47
CA ALA A 37 1.79 -30.33 -17.04
C ALA A 37 1.50 -31.79 -16.68
N ILE A 38 2.21 -32.76 -17.27
CA ILE A 38 2.12 -34.17 -16.86
C ILE A 38 2.77 -34.36 -15.49
N GLY A 39 3.92 -33.72 -15.24
CA GLY A 39 4.67 -33.86 -13.99
C GLY A 39 4.18 -33.00 -12.81
N ASN A 40 3.44 -31.92 -13.07
CA ASN A 40 2.93 -31.02 -12.03
C ASN A 40 1.42 -30.84 -12.14
N PRO A 41 0.67 -30.94 -11.03
CA PRO A 41 -0.78 -30.81 -11.05
C PRO A 41 -1.26 -29.40 -11.38
N GLU A 42 -0.46 -28.39 -11.09
CA GLU A 42 -0.78 -26.99 -11.33
C GLU A 42 0.39 -26.27 -11.99
N PRO A 43 0.13 -25.23 -12.81
CA PRO A 43 1.18 -24.39 -13.34
C PRO A 43 1.92 -23.73 -12.18
N GLN A 44 3.17 -24.16 -11.95
CA GLN A 44 4.02 -23.53 -10.96
C GLN A 44 4.21 -22.05 -11.35
N PRO A 45 3.83 -21.10 -10.49
CA PRO A 45 4.14 -19.70 -10.73
C PRO A 45 5.66 -19.57 -10.84
N TYR A 46 6.11 -18.68 -11.73
CA TYR A 46 7.52 -18.36 -11.80
C TYR A 46 7.93 -17.71 -10.49
N THR A 47 8.59 -18.48 -9.63
CA THR A 47 9.22 -17.99 -8.42
C THR A 47 10.69 -17.81 -8.71
N LEU A 48 11.19 -16.59 -8.54
CA LEU A 48 12.63 -16.36 -8.50
C LEU A 48 13.19 -17.11 -7.29
N ALA A 49 14.13 -18.03 -7.53
CA ALA A 49 14.77 -18.81 -6.46
C ALA A 49 15.55 -17.93 -5.46
N ALA A 50 15.94 -16.73 -5.88
CA ALA A 50 16.55 -15.71 -5.04
C ALA A 50 16.04 -14.32 -5.48
N PRO A 51 15.93 -13.35 -4.56
CA PRO A 51 15.66 -11.97 -4.92
C PRO A 51 16.70 -11.49 -5.94
N ARG A 52 16.27 -10.67 -6.91
CA ARG A 52 17.19 -10.09 -7.90
C ARG A 52 18.32 -9.38 -7.16
N SER A 53 19.56 -9.68 -7.54
CA SER A 53 20.73 -9.00 -7.00
C SER A 53 20.58 -7.49 -7.21
N ALA A 54 20.68 -6.73 -6.13
CA ALA A 54 20.66 -5.27 -6.13
C ALA A 54 22.05 -4.76 -5.71
N PRO A 55 23.10 -4.94 -6.53
CA PRO A 55 24.49 -4.66 -6.10
C PRO A 55 24.72 -3.18 -5.78
N VAL A 56 24.00 -2.27 -6.46
CA VAL A 56 24.14 -0.82 -6.26
C VAL A 56 23.18 -0.29 -5.21
N PHE A 57 21.92 -0.73 -5.19
CA PHE A 57 20.89 -0.20 -4.28
C PHE A 57 20.79 -0.97 -2.95
N GLY A 58 21.14 -2.26 -2.94
CA GLY A 58 21.10 -3.13 -1.77
C GLY A 58 21.75 -2.54 -0.52
N PRO A 59 22.99 -2.02 -0.60
CA PRO A 59 23.67 -1.39 0.54
C PRO A 59 22.94 -0.17 1.13
N PHE A 60 22.06 0.48 0.35
CA PHE A 60 21.32 1.69 0.76
C PHE A 60 19.90 1.38 1.25
N GLN A 61 19.42 0.14 1.15
CA GLN A 61 18.06 -0.24 1.56
C GLN A 61 17.81 0.08 3.03
N ALA A 62 18.72 -0.32 3.92
CA ALA A 62 18.60 -0.08 5.36
C ALA A 62 18.55 1.43 5.70
N LEU A 63 19.31 2.25 4.99
CA LEU A 63 19.28 3.70 5.15
C LEU A 63 17.95 4.30 4.68
N VAL A 64 17.44 3.85 3.54
CA VAL A 64 16.12 4.28 3.05
C VAL A 64 15.02 3.86 4.03
N ASP A 65 15.09 2.65 4.58
CA ASP A 65 14.15 2.15 5.58
C ASP A 65 14.17 3.00 6.86
N ALA A 66 15.35 3.44 7.32
CA ALA A 66 15.49 4.34 8.45
C ALA A 66 14.89 5.73 8.19
N ILE A 67 15.09 6.29 6.98
CA ILE A 67 14.49 7.57 6.58
C ILE A 67 12.96 7.44 6.56
N VAL A 68 12.43 6.37 5.95
CA VAL A 68 10.98 6.13 5.90
C VAL A 68 10.38 5.91 7.29
N ALA A 69 11.10 5.23 8.19
CA ALA A 69 10.66 5.04 9.57
C ALA A 69 10.58 6.37 10.33
N THR A 70 11.56 7.26 10.13
CA THR A 70 11.55 8.62 10.70
C THR A 70 10.42 9.47 10.10
N ASP A 71 10.17 9.34 8.79
CA ASP A 71 9.06 10.03 8.13
C ASP A 71 7.69 9.62 8.67
N ALA A 72 7.56 8.38 9.16
CA ALA A 72 6.28 7.91 9.69
C ALA A 72 5.83 8.72 10.91
N THR A 73 6.76 9.25 11.71
CA THR A 73 6.46 9.99 12.95
C THR A 73 6.17 11.47 12.73
N VAL A 74 6.38 11.99 11.52
CA VAL A 74 6.15 13.41 11.19
C VAL A 74 4.87 13.59 10.34
N PRO A 75 4.24 14.78 10.37
CA PRO A 75 3.07 15.09 9.56
C PRO A 75 3.27 14.77 8.06
N PRO A 76 2.22 14.35 7.32
CA PRO A 76 2.32 13.92 5.92
C PRO A 76 3.03 14.91 4.99
N LYS A 77 2.87 16.22 5.23
CA LYS A 77 3.49 17.31 4.44
C LYS A 77 5.00 17.43 4.67
N GLN A 78 5.53 16.87 5.76
CA GLN A 78 6.95 16.92 6.13
C GLN A 78 7.69 15.62 5.80
N ARG A 79 6.98 14.59 5.31
CA ARG A 79 7.59 13.32 4.91
C ARG A 79 8.42 13.50 3.64
N HIS A 80 9.55 12.82 3.56
CA HIS A 80 10.38 12.88 2.37
C HIS A 80 9.67 12.20 1.18
N THR A 81 9.77 12.87 0.04
CA THR A 81 9.42 12.33 -1.27
C THR A 81 10.55 11.43 -1.78
N ALA A 82 10.24 10.54 -2.73
CA ALA A 82 11.24 9.71 -3.39
C ALA A 82 12.41 10.54 -3.95
N THR A 83 12.10 11.72 -4.50
CA THR A 83 13.11 12.64 -5.05
C THR A 83 14.02 13.20 -3.96
N GLN A 84 13.47 13.57 -2.79
CA GLN A 84 14.28 14.07 -1.68
C GLN A 84 15.18 12.98 -1.10
N ILE A 85 14.65 11.76 -0.92
CA ILE A 85 15.44 10.60 -0.47
C ILE A 85 16.57 10.33 -1.47
N TYR A 86 16.26 10.30 -2.77
CA TYR A 86 17.27 10.09 -3.81
C TYR A 86 18.37 11.17 -3.79
N ARG A 87 17.99 12.45 -3.73
CA ARG A 87 18.97 13.56 -3.65
C ARG A 87 19.88 13.42 -2.45
N ARG A 88 19.31 13.05 -1.30
CA ARG A 88 20.05 12.79 -0.06
C ARG A 88 21.04 11.64 -0.21
N LEU A 89 20.60 10.51 -0.79
CA LEU A 89 21.46 9.37 -1.07
C LEU A 89 22.66 9.73 -1.97
N VAL A 90 22.42 10.55 -3.00
CA VAL A 90 23.49 11.01 -3.90
C VAL A 90 24.44 11.96 -3.18
N ALA A 91 23.91 12.96 -2.48
CA ALA A 91 24.70 14.02 -1.85
C ALA A 91 25.50 13.53 -0.62
N GLU A 92 24.87 12.78 0.27
CA GLU A 92 25.45 12.38 1.56
C GLU A 92 26.15 11.02 1.49
N HIS A 93 25.68 10.12 0.62
CA HIS A 93 26.12 8.71 0.62
C HIS A 93 26.71 8.23 -0.72
N ARG A 94 26.94 9.14 -1.68
CA ARG A 94 27.55 8.85 -2.99
C ARG A 94 26.84 7.72 -3.76
N TYR A 95 25.51 7.68 -3.65
CA TYR A 95 24.71 6.67 -4.35
C TYR A 95 24.86 6.81 -5.87
N ALA A 96 25.31 5.73 -6.52
CA ALA A 96 25.56 5.67 -7.96
C ALA A 96 24.41 5.05 -8.77
N GLY A 97 23.30 4.67 -8.12
CA GLY A 97 22.16 4.07 -8.78
C GLY A 97 21.12 5.08 -9.25
N GLY A 98 20.13 4.60 -10.03
CA GLY A 98 19.07 5.45 -10.56
C GLY A 98 17.97 5.78 -9.54
N TYR A 99 17.29 6.91 -9.78
CA TYR A 99 16.08 7.33 -9.07
C TYR A 99 14.98 6.26 -9.06
N ASP A 100 14.80 5.54 -10.18
CA ASP A 100 13.74 4.55 -10.32
C ASP A 100 13.83 3.39 -9.31
N GLN A 101 15.04 3.03 -8.87
CA GLN A 101 15.20 1.99 -7.84
C GLN A 101 14.65 2.47 -6.51
N VAL A 102 14.95 3.71 -6.12
CA VAL A 102 14.41 4.35 -4.91
C VAL A 102 12.89 4.46 -5.02
N ARG A 103 12.38 4.97 -6.16
CA ARG A 103 10.93 5.15 -6.39
C ARG A 103 10.15 3.84 -6.30
N ARG A 104 10.69 2.74 -6.84
CA ARG A 104 10.05 1.41 -6.80
C ARG A 104 10.12 0.76 -5.43
N TYR A 105 11.15 1.06 -4.64
CA TYR A 105 11.35 0.48 -3.31
C TYR A 105 10.39 1.06 -2.26
N LEU A 106 10.07 2.36 -2.34
CA LEU A 106 9.29 3.05 -1.30
C LEU A 106 7.84 2.56 -1.08
N PRO A 107 7.02 2.28 -2.13
CA PRO A 107 5.63 1.87 -1.93
C PRO A 107 5.49 0.55 -1.17
N GLN A 108 6.41 -0.40 -1.39
CA GLN A 108 6.42 -1.69 -0.71
C GLN A 108 6.52 -1.52 0.82
N ARG A 109 7.27 -0.52 1.28
CA ARG A 109 7.47 -0.24 2.72
C ARG A 109 6.42 0.66 3.34
N ARG A 110 5.70 1.43 2.53
CA ARG A 110 4.59 2.29 3.01
C ARG A 110 3.30 1.48 3.19
N LEU A 111 3.05 0.47 2.35
CA LEU A 111 1.87 -0.39 2.43
C LEU A 111 1.89 -1.31 3.65
N ASP A 112 3.07 -1.82 4.03
CA ASP A 112 3.24 -2.68 5.21
C ASP A 112 2.87 -1.99 6.55
N ARG A 113 2.60 -0.67 6.55
CA ARG A 113 2.36 0.14 7.75
C ARG A 113 0.98 0.80 7.83
N HIS A 114 0.09 0.57 6.86
CA HIS A 114 -1.26 1.12 6.95
C HIS A 114 -2.19 0.16 7.69
N GLU A 115 -2.64 0.57 8.88
CA GLU A 115 -3.91 0.07 9.42
C GLU A 115 -5.00 0.32 8.37
N THR A 116 -5.72 -0.73 7.98
CA THR A 116 -6.77 -0.64 6.97
C THR A 116 -7.95 0.13 7.57
N PHE A 117 -8.11 1.39 7.18
CA PHE A 117 -9.31 2.15 7.50
C PHE A 117 -10.44 1.71 6.58
N ILE A 118 -11.50 1.16 7.16
CA ILE A 118 -12.75 0.87 6.45
C ILE A 118 -13.49 2.20 6.30
N SER A 119 -13.76 2.62 5.07
CA SER A 119 -14.65 3.76 4.84
C SER A 119 -16.05 3.42 5.37
N LEU A 120 -16.46 4.12 6.43
CA LEU A 120 -17.83 4.11 6.91
C LEU A 120 -18.63 5.12 6.08
N ASP A 121 -19.41 4.63 5.12
CA ASP A 121 -20.37 5.47 4.40
C ASP A 121 -21.64 5.66 5.25
N HIS A 122 -22.09 6.90 5.40
CA HIS A 122 -23.22 7.26 6.23
C HIS A 122 -24.13 8.23 5.49
N PRO A 123 -25.43 7.92 5.31
CA PRO A 123 -26.35 8.86 4.68
C PRO A 123 -26.43 10.20 5.47
N PRO A 124 -26.70 11.33 4.78
CA PRO A 124 -26.82 12.63 5.44
C PRO A 124 -27.89 12.61 6.54
N GLY A 125 -27.57 13.17 7.71
CA GLY A 125 -28.48 13.29 8.85
C GLY A 125 -28.59 12.07 9.77
N HIS A 126 -27.92 10.95 9.47
CA HIS A 126 -28.00 9.72 10.26
C HIS A 126 -26.95 9.61 11.37
N ARG A 127 -25.80 10.28 11.24
CA ARG A 127 -24.71 10.23 12.21
C ARG A 127 -23.96 11.55 12.28
N CYS A 128 -23.62 11.95 13.49
CA CYS A 128 -22.66 13.01 13.76
C CYS A 128 -21.57 12.48 14.69
N GLU A 129 -20.36 13.03 14.55
CA GLU A 129 -19.26 12.77 15.46
C GLU A 129 -19.09 13.98 16.37
N ALA A 130 -18.85 13.69 17.65
CA ALA A 130 -18.67 14.68 18.68
C ALA A 130 -17.31 14.45 19.33
N ASP A 131 -16.47 15.50 19.36
CA ASP A 131 -15.16 15.47 19.99
C ASP A 131 -15.06 16.56 21.07
N PHE A 132 -14.42 16.21 22.18
CA PHE A 132 -14.12 17.12 23.28
C PHE A 132 -12.64 17.49 23.22
N GLY A 133 -12.36 18.77 23.05
CA GLY A 133 -11.00 19.30 23.00
C GLY A 133 -10.80 20.48 23.92
N HIS A 134 -9.60 21.04 23.89
CA HIS A 134 -9.30 22.32 24.51
C HIS A 134 -8.65 23.24 23.47
N ILE A 135 -9.05 24.50 23.45
CA ILE A 135 -8.42 25.53 22.61
C ILE A 135 -7.97 26.69 23.49
N HIS A 136 -6.89 27.35 23.08
CA HIS A 136 -6.49 28.61 23.70
C HIS A 136 -7.32 29.74 23.09
N VAL A 137 -7.98 30.53 23.94
CA VAL A 137 -8.76 31.71 23.55
C VAL A 137 -8.10 32.94 24.17
N ASP A 138 -7.81 33.94 23.35
CA ASP A 138 -7.32 35.24 23.82
C ASP A 138 -8.52 36.10 24.23
N LEU A 139 -8.67 36.33 25.54
CA LEU A 139 -9.70 37.18 26.14
C LEU A 139 -9.07 38.49 26.65
N PRO A 140 -9.87 39.55 26.92
CA PRO A 140 -9.33 40.82 27.42
C PRO A 140 -8.53 40.73 28.73
N ASP A 141 -8.79 39.70 29.54
CA ASP A 141 -8.11 39.36 30.80
C ASP A 141 -6.93 38.39 30.63
N GLY A 142 -6.63 37.95 29.41
CA GLY A 142 -5.49 37.09 29.08
C GLY A 142 -5.87 35.82 28.32
N ARG A 143 -4.85 35.07 27.89
CA ARG A 143 -5.02 33.79 27.19
C ARG A 143 -5.47 32.70 28.15
N ARG A 144 -6.57 32.03 27.84
CA ARG A 144 -7.12 30.94 28.67
C ARG A 144 -7.35 29.69 27.84
N LEU A 145 -7.10 28.53 28.44
CA LEU A 145 -7.44 27.23 27.86
C LEU A 145 -8.92 26.94 28.15
N VAL A 146 -9.72 26.80 27.10
CA VAL A 146 -11.17 26.64 27.19
C VAL A 146 -11.55 25.27 26.60
N PRO A 147 -12.36 24.46 27.30
CA PRO A 147 -12.88 23.22 26.74
C PRO A 147 -13.88 23.52 25.63
N VAL A 148 -13.81 22.75 24.54
CA VAL A 148 -14.71 22.87 23.40
C VAL A 148 -15.32 21.52 23.05
N LEU A 149 -16.57 21.56 22.61
CA LEU A 149 -17.26 20.44 21.97
C LEU A 149 -17.41 20.79 20.49
N ILE A 150 -16.87 19.95 19.62
CA ILE A 150 -17.01 20.07 18.17
C ILE A 150 -17.91 18.94 17.69
N VAL A 151 -18.97 19.29 16.96
CA VAL A 151 -19.88 18.30 16.36
C VAL A 151 -19.87 18.47 14.85
N THR A 152 -19.57 17.38 14.14
CA THR A 152 -19.51 17.32 12.67
C THR A 152 -20.45 16.25 12.13
N TRP A 153 -21.14 16.55 11.03
CA TRP A 153 -21.96 15.55 10.34
C TRP A 153 -21.06 14.59 9.55
N SER A 154 -21.19 13.29 9.78
CA SER A 154 -20.28 12.28 9.20
C SER A 154 -20.36 12.20 7.66
N TYR A 155 -21.48 12.61 7.05
CA TYR A 155 -21.65 12.62 5.59
C TYR A 155 -20.94 13.79 4.90
N SER A 156 -20.98 14.98 5.50
CA SER A 156 -20.53 16.22 4.84
C SER A 156 -19.30 16.84 5.49
N ASN A 157 -18.87 16.36 6.66
CA ASN A 157 -17.89 16.98 7.54
C ASN A 157 -18.18 18.46 7.86
N ALA A 158 -19.44 18.90 7.69
CA ALA A 158 -19.85 20.25 8.00
C ALA A 158 -20.01 20.41 9.52
N PRO A 159 -19.31 21.36 10.17
CA PRO A 159 -19.51 21.64 11.58
C PRO A 159 -20.88 22.28 11.78
N SER A 160 -21.70 21.73 12.67
CA SER A 160 -22.94 22.38 13.11
C SER A 160 -22.78 22.90 14.53
N GLY A 161 -22.26 24.12 14.67
CA GLY A 161 -22.20 24.84 15.94
C GLY A 161 -23.19 26.00 15.95
N ARG A 162 -24.17 25.98 16.86
CA ARG A 162 -24.99 27.16 17.21
C ARG A 162 -24.55 27.62 18.59
N SER A 163 -23.94 28.80 18.69
CA SER A 163 -23.68 29.42 19.99
C SER A 163 -25.02 29.83 20.61
N ARG A 164 -25.42 29.17 21.70
CA ARG A 164 -26.44 29.69 22.60
C ARG A 164 -25.75 30.60 23.60
N GLY A 165 -25.89 31.92 23.42
CA GLY A 165 -25.57 32.88 24.46
C GLY A 165 -26.51 32.66 25.65
N SER A 166 -25.94 32.43 26.83
CA SER A 166 -26.69 32.45 28.09
C SER A 166 -27.11 33.89 28.39
N ARG A 167 -28.41 34.19 28.26
CA ARG A 167 -29.02 35.30 29.01
C ARG A 167 -29.30 34.78 30.42
N THR A 168 -28.46 35.18 31.37
CA THR A 168 -28.87 35.29 32.78
C THR A 168 -29.49 36.68 32.96
N GLY A 169 -30.63 36.72 33.66
CA GLY A 169 -31.38 37.94 33.96
C GLY A 169 -30.74 38.81 35.03
#